data_AF-H5Y3K4-F1
#
_entry.id   AF-H5Y3K4-F1
#
_cell.length_a   1.000
_cell.length_b   1.000
_cell.length_c   1.000
_cell.angle_alpha   90.00
_cell.angle_beta   90.00
_cell.angle_gamma   90.00
#
_symmetry.space_group_name_H-M   'P 1'
#
loop_
_entity.id
_entity.type
_entity.pdbx_description
1 polymer ?
#
loop_
_entity_poly.entity_id
_entity_poly.type
_entity_poly.pdbx_seq_one_letter_code
_entity_poly.pdbx_strand_id
1 'polypeptide(L)'
;MKRKRMTQLFPLLLPLRRTQRRLFFYAEMYFDRNRYAKAKAPEFLPFCLYETKSKLVNENTGFDLKYQENKVFNLRLAAETVNGLIIRPGETFSFWQRVRYAEKNQRYKDGLCVVNGELVTVPGGGSCHLSNLLFWLFLHTPLTIVERHPHQLKDFPSPDEDEPDGVDATVSEGWLDLKVKNNTNLTFQIKIAFNEPYIYGSIFIDQAIGHRYEIINRDKSYFRKEGKTFERVSVCRQRIDSKSKQVVSENILYTDVCEIGYLLPEGTAITEEKELFEL
;
A
#
# COMPACT_ATOMS: atom_id res chain seq x y z
N MET A 1 -10.29 2.33 -31.00
CA MET A 1 -9.03 1.54 -30.93
C MET A 1 -8.20 2.03 -29.74
N LYS A 2 -7.82 1.13 -28.81
CA LYS A 2 -6.98 1.50 -27.65
C LYS A 2 -5.60 1.94 -28.17
N ARG A 3 -5.22 3.20 -27.94
CA ARG A 3 -3.96 3.77 -28.46
C ARG A 3 -2.77 2.99 -27.89
N LYS A 4 -2.02 2.29 -28.74
CA LYS A 4 -0.81 1.56 -28.32
C LYS A 4 0.23 2.58 -27.85
N ARG A 5 0.85 2.32 -26.69
CA ARG A 5 1.94 3.16 -26.16
C ARG A 5 3.16 3.03 -27.09
N MET A 6 3.94 4.09 -27.25
CA MET A 6 5.18 4.04 -28.06
C MET A 6 6.13 2.92 -27.61
N THR A 7 6.17 2.62 -26.31
CA THR A 7 6.96 1.51 -25.75
C THR A 7 6.39 0.11 -26.03
N GLN A 8 5.10 0.01 -26.42
CA GLN A 8 4.51 -1.24 -26.93
C GLN A 8 4.84 -1.45 -28.40
N LEU A 9 5.06 -0.37 -29.16
CA LEU A 9 5.50 -0.42 -30.56
C LEU A 9 7.01 -0.60 -30.67
N PHE A 10 7.77 -0.02 -29.73
CA PHE A 10 9.23 -0.09 -29.67
C PHE A 10 9.69 -0.49 -28.26
N PRO A 11 9.72 -1.80 -27.94
CA PRO A 11 10.14 -2.29 -26.62
C PRO A 11 11.56 -1.85 -26.21
N LEU A 12 12.44 -1.60 -27.19
CA LEU A 12 13.79 -1.07 -26.98
C LEU A 12 13.81 0.28 -26.23
N LEU A 13 12.71 1.05 -26.28
CA LEU A 13 12.59 2.32 -25.55
C LEU A 13 12.17 2.16 -24.09
N LEU A 14 11.78 0.96 -23.64
CA LEU A 14 11.32 0.72 -22.28
C LEU A 14 12.37 1.05 -21.21
N PRO A 15 13.66 0.65 -21.34
CA PRO A 15 14.68 1.01 -20.37
C PRO A 15 14.88 2.52 -20.28
N LEU A 16 14.96 3.21 -21.43
CA LEU A 16 15.09 4.66 -21.49
C LEU A 16 13.91 5.36 -20.81
N ARG A 17 12.67 4.91 -21.08
CA ARG A 17 11.46 5.45 -20.46
C ARG A 17 11.44 5.21 -18.94
N ARG A 18 11.89 4.04 -18.47
CA ARG A 18 12.02 3.75 -17.02
C ARG A 18 13.01 4.69 -16.35
N THR A 19 14.19 4.88 -16.96
CA THR A 19 15.20 5.82 -16.44
C THR A 19 14.68 7.25 -16.40
N GLN A 20 14.04 7.70 -17.49
CA GLN A 20 13.40 9.02 -17.55
C GLN A 20 12.36 9.21 -16.44
N ARG A 21 11.49 8.22 -16.23
CA ARG A 21 10.44 8.28 -15.22
C ARG A 21 11.00 8.30 -13.80
N ARG A 22 12.01 7.49 -13.49
CA ARG A 22 12.71 7.55 -12.20
C ARG A 22 13.37 8.91 -11.97
N LEU A 23 14.03 9.47 -12.99
CA LEU A 23 14.68 10.77 -12.88
C LEU A 23 13.67 11.89 -12.60
N PHE A 24 12.58 11.96 -13.34
CA PHE A 24 11.53 12.96 -13.09
C PHE A 24 10.83 12.76 -11.75
N PHE A 25 10.54 11.51 -11.38
CA PHE A 25 9.93 11.18 -10.10
C PHE A 25 10.77 11.70 -8.92
N TYR A 26 12.08 11.45 -8.92
CA TYR A 26 12.94 11.93 -7.84
C TYR A 26 13.29 13.42 -7.94
N ALA A 27 13.28 14.00 -9.13
CA ALA A 27 13.42 15.45 -9.30
C ALA A 27 12.19 16.17 -8.73
N GLU A 28 10.98 15.70 -9.02
CA GLU A 28 9.74 16.24 -8.46
C GLU A 28 9.78 16.19 -6.93
N MET A 29 10.17 15.05 -6.35
CA MET A 29 10.33 14.92 -4.89
C MET A 29 11.43 15.82 -4.31
N TYR A 30 12.43 16.21 -5.11
CA TYR A 30 13.44 17.15 -4.65
C TYR A 30 12.89 18.59 -4.59
N PHE A 31 11.98 18.95 -5.50
CA PHE A 31 11.40 20.29 -5.60
C PHE A 31 10.07 20.47 -4.87
N ASP A 32 9.44 19.40 -4.39
CA ASP A 32 8.12 19.43 -3.73
C ASP A 32 8.10 20.03 -2.30
N ARG A 33 9.27 20.47 -1.80
CA ARG A 33 9.48 21.07 -0.47
C ARG A 33 9.11 20.15 0.71
N ASN A 34 8.86 18.86 0.48
CA ASN A 34 8.61 17.92 1.56
C ASN A 34 9.91 17.58 2.30
N ARG A 35 9.83 17.50 3.63
CA ARG A 35 10.91 16.99 4.46
C ARG A 35 10.79 15.48 4.59
N TYR A 36 11.45 14.74 3.71
CA TYR A 36 11.36 13.28 3.73
C TYR A 36 12.03 12.64 4.96
N ALA A 37 11.34 11.70 5.60
CA ALA A 37 11.82 10.94 6.75
C ALA A 37 13.09 10.13 6.39
N LYS A 38 14.15 10.32 7.18
CA LYS A 38 15.46 9.68 6.95
C LYS A 38 16.08 9.05 8.19
N ALA A 39 15.77 9.59 9.36
CA ALA A 39 16.38 9.17 10.62
C ALA A 39 15.89 7.78 11.01
N LYS A 40 16.80 6.96 11.53
CA LYS A 40 16.47 5.67 12.14
C LYS A 40 16.98 5.65 13.56
N ALA A 41 16.26 4.99 14.46
CA ALA A 41 16.75 4.64 15.78
C ALA A 41 16.60 3.12 16.01
N PRO A 42 17.58 2.48 16.66
CA PRO A 42 17.50 1.05 17.00
C PRO A 42 16.57 0.79 18.18
N GLU A 43 16.53 1.71 19.14
CA GLU A 43 15.59 1.68 20.27
C GLU A 43 14.23 2.18 19.80
N PHE A 44 13.18 1.46 20.18
CA PHE A 44 11.81 1.80 19.83
C PHE A 44 11.23 2.81 20.81
N LEU A 45 10.43 3.75 20.30
CA LEU A 45 9.64 4.67 21.10
C LEU A 45 8.74 3.90 22.10
N PRO A 46 8.43 4.48 23.27
CA PRO A 46 7.92 3.73 24.41
C PRO A 46 6.50 3.15 24.25
N PHE A 47 5.67 3.70 23.37
CA PHE A 47 4.27 3.30 23.26
C PHE A 47 3.98 2.64 21.91
N CYS A 48 3.61 1.36 21.91
CA CYS A 48 3.09 0.69 20.72
C CYS A 48 1.65 1.15 20.47
N LEU A 49 1.42 1.81 19.33
CA LEU A 49 0.11 2.31 18.94
C LEU A 49 -0.72 1.22 18.25
N TYR A 50 -0.10 0.47 17.34
CA TYR A 50 -0.76 -0.57 16.59
C TYR A 50 0.24 -1.62 16.10
N GLU A 51 -0.19 -2.87 16.03
CA GLU A 51 0.58 -4.00 15.55
C GLU A 51 -0.30 -4.92 14.70
N THR A 52 0.28 -5.46 13.64
CA THR A 52 -0.36 -6.44 12.76
C THR A 52 0.66 -7.43 12.22
N LYS A 53 0.16 -8.49 11.58
CA LYS A 53 0.98 -9.48 10.89
C LYS A 53 0.31 -9.93 9.60
N SER A 54 1.11 -10.38 8.65
CA SER A 54 0.61 -11.06 7.45
C SER A 54 1.50 -12.26 7.09
N LYS A 55 0.92 -13.26 6.43
CA LYS A 55 1.64 -14.48 6.05
C LYS A 55 2.65 -14.17 4.94
N LEU A 56 3.89 -14.59 5.11
CA LEU A 56 4.98 -14.33 4.15
C LEU A 56 4.81 -15.10 2.84
N VAL A 57 4.39 -16.36 2.93
CA VAL A 57 4.36 -17.28 1.79
C VAL A 57 2.92 -17.66 1.45
N ASN A 58 2.58 -17.55 0.17
CA ASN A 58 1.40 -18.19 -0.40
C ASN A 58 1.87 -19.38 -1.23
N GLU A 59 1.55 -20.59 -0.79
CA GLU A 59 1.95 -21.85 -1.44
C GLU A 59 1.08 -22.14 -2.67
N ASN A 60 -0.13 -21.57 -2.73
CA ASN A 60 -1.13 -21.85 -3.76
C ASN A 60 -1.09 -20.83 -4.91
N THR A 61 0.11 -20.45 -5.36
CA THR A 61 0.24 -19.49 -6.47
C THR A 61 0.22 -20.16 -7.85
N GLY A 62 0.44 -21.47 -7.93
CA GLY A 62 0.61 -22.17 -9.21
C GLY A 62 1.97 -21.94 -9.88
N PHE A 63 2.92 -21.29 -9.18
CA PHE A 63 4.30 -21.06 -9.63
C PHE A 63 5.30 -21.78 -8.72
N ASP A 64 6.55 -21.90 -9.20
CA ASP A 64 7.66 -22.45 -8.42
C ASP A 64 7.82 -21.72 -7.07
N LEU A 65 7.92 -22.49 -5.99
CA LEU A 65 8.10 -22.02 -4.62
C LEU A 65 9.31 -21.09 -4.47
N LYS A 66 10.33 -21.25 -5.33
CA LYS A 66 11.48 -20.36 -5.44
C LYS A 66 11.09 -18.88 -5.56
N TYR A 67 9.99 -18.57 -6.25
CA TYR A 67 9.53 -17.18 -6.37
C TYR A 67 8.96 -16.63 -5.06
N GLN A 68 8.38 -17.48 -4.21
CA GLN A 68 7.96 -17.08 -2.87
C GLN A 68 9.18 -16.87 -1.96
N GLU A 69 10.20 -17.74 -2.05
CA GLU A 69 11.46 -17.56 -1.33
C GLU A 69 12.17 -16.25 -1.73
N ASN A 70 12.23 -15.97 -3.03
CA ASN A 70 12.77 -14.72 -3.57
C ASN A 70 11.97 -13.50 -3.09
N LYS A 71 10.64 -13.60 -3.03
CA LYS A 71 9.79 -12.56 -2.45
C LYS A 71 10.15 -12.30 -0.99
N VAL A 72 10.26 -13.34 -0.16
CA VAL A 72 10.63 -13.19 1.26
C VAL A 72 11.99 -12.51 1.40
N PHE A 73 12.96 -12.92 0.57
CA PHE A 73 14.27 -12.29 0.52
C PHE A 73 14.19 -10.79 0.15
N ASN A 74 13.45 -10.44 -0.89
CA ASN A 74 13.25 -9.05 -1.31
C ASN A 74 12.57 -8.22 -0.21
N LEU A 75 11.58 -8.79 0.47
CA LEU A 75 10.88 -8.14 1.57
C LEU A 75 11.81 -7.85 2.74
N ARG A 76 12.69 -8.78 3.12
CA ARG A 76 13.70 -8.58 4.17
C ARG A 76 14.62 -7.40 3.81
N LEU A 77 15.14 -7.39 2.58
CA LEU A 77 16.03 -6.33 2.11
C LEU A 77 15.34 -4.95 2.05
N ALA A 78 14.09 -4.89 1.58
CA ALA A 78 13.30 -3.66 1.58
C ALA A 78 13.01 -3.18 3.01
N ALA A 79 12.61 -4.11 3.89
CA ALA A 79 12.25 -3.83 5.27
C ALA A 79 13.43 -3.28 6.09
N GLU A 80 14.68 -3.67 5.81
CA GLU A 80 15.85 -3.09 6.45
C GLU A 80 15.93 -1.55 6.29
N THR A 81 15.44 -1.01 5.16
CA THR A 81 15.45 0.44 4.92
C THR A 81 14.35 1.19 5.71
N VAL A 82 13.33 0.47 6.16
CA VAL A 82 12.13 1.01 6.81
C VAL A 82 12.10 0.70 8.32
N ASN A 83 12.62 -0.45 8.75
CA ASN A 83 12.64 -0.85 10.15
C ASN A 83 13.45 0.13 11.01
N GLY A 84 12.84 0.66 12.07
CA GLY A 84 13.41 1.69 12.94
C GLY A 84 13.30 3.11 12.39
N LEU A 85 12.66 3.33 11.23
CA LEU A 85 12.50 4.65 10.63
C LEU A 85 11.60 5.53 11.52
N ILE A 86 12.07 6.75 11.78
CA ILE A 86 11.35 7.78 12.52
C ILE A 86 10.68 8.75 11.54
N ILE A 87 9.42 9.10 11.81
CA ILE A 87 8.66 10.13 11.10
C ILE A 87 8.31 11.24 12.12
N ARG A 88 9.11 12.31 12.14
CA ARG A 88 8.91 13.46 13.03
C ARG A 88 7.77 14.37 12.57
N PRO A 89 7.26 15.25 13.44
CA PRO A 89 6.36 16.33 13.03
C PRO A 89 6.86 17.07 11.78
N GLY A 90 5.96 17.23 10.81
CA GLY A 90 6.24 17.86 9.52
C GLY A 90 6.98 16.99 8.50
N GLU A 91 7.44 15.79 8.85
CA GLU A 91 8.09 14.87 7.91
C GLU A 91 7.09 14.07 7.07
N THR A 92 7.52 13.69 5.88
CA THR A 92 6.80 12.81 4.95
C THR A 92 7.54 11.48 4.81
N PHE A 93 6.86 10.37 5.07
CA PHE A 93 7.30 9.06 4.62
C PHE A 93 7.00 8.89 3.13
N SER A 94 7.94 8.30 2.39
CA SER A 94 7.75 7.83 1.03
C SER A 94 8.36 6.45 0.92
N PHE A 95 7.61 5.48 0.40
CA PHE A 95 8.07 4.12 0.22
C PHE A 95 9.30 4.07 -0.68
N TRP A 96 9.21 4.64 -1.90
CA TRP A 96 10.34 4.59 -2.83
C TRP A 96 11.53 5.44 -2.42
N GLN A 97 11.34 6.52 -1.64
CA GLN A 97 12.46 7.28 -1.11
C GLN A 97 13.31 6.48 -0.13
N ARG A 98 12.70 5.52 0.56
CA ARG A 98 13.37 4.59 1.48
C ARG A 98 13.91 3.37 0.75
N VAL A 99 13.03 2.66 0.06
CA VAL A 99 13.28 1.32 -0.47
C VAL A 99 14.24 1.33 -1.66
N ARG A 100 14.38 2.43 -2.41
CA ARG A 100 15.38 2.54 -3.50
C ARG A 100 16.83 2.28 -3.07
N TYR A 101 17.12 2.39 -1.78
CA TYR A 101 18.45 2.15 -1.23
C TYR A 101 18.69 0.71 -0.80
N ALA A 102 17.67 -0.14 -0.82
CA ALA A 102 17.76 -1.55 -0.47
C ALA A 102 18.75 -2.30 -1.38
N GLU A 103 18.83 -1.94 -2.66
CA GLU A 103 19.72 -2.60 -3.62
C GLU A 103 21.20 -2.21 -3.52
N LYS A 104 21.58 -1.28 -2.63
CA LYS A 104 22.95 -0.75 -2.57
C LYS A 104 24.01 -1.80 -2.29
N ASN A 105 23.70 -2.73 -1.40
CA ASN A 105 24.65 -3.75 -0.94
C ASN A 105 24.34 -5.13 -1.51
N GLN A 106 23.07 -5.38 -1.84
CA GLN A 106 22.60 -6.66 -2.29
C GLN A 106 21.45 -6.44 -3.28
N ARG A 107 21.49 -7.08 -4.45
CA ARG A 107 20.47 -6.86 -5.49
C ARG A 107 19.19 -7.61 -5.15
N TYR A 108 18.05 -7.09 -5.59
CA TYR A 108 16.81 -7.85 -5.52
C TYR A 108 16.87 -9.10 -6.40
N LYS A 109 16.19 -10.15 -5.95
CA LYS A 109 15.93 -11.36 -6.73
C LYS A 109 14.66 -11.19 -7.55
N ASP A 110 14.52 -12.01 -8.58
CA ASP A 110 13.31 -12.06 -9.40
C ASP A 110 12.15 -12.65 -8.60
N GLY A 111 11.09 -11.87 -8.46
CA GLY A 111 9.83 -12.27 -7.85
C GLY A 111 8.65 -12.04 -8.79
N LEU A 112 7.50 -12.61 -8.46
CA LEU A 112 6.28 -12.44 -9.25
C LEU A 112 5.71 -11.03 -9.07
N CYS A 113 5.21 -10.45 -10.16
CA CYS A 113 4.52 -9.16 -10.19
C CYS A 113 3.49 -9.16 -11.32
N VAL A 114 2.31 -8.60 -11.08
CA VAL A 114 1.31 -8.39 -12.12
C VAL A 114 1.64 -7.12 -12.91
N VAL A 115 1.90 -7.26 -14.21
CA VAL A 115 2.20 -6.14 -15.11
C VAL A 115 1.23 -6.20 -16.29
N ASN A 116 0.39 -5.18 -16.44
CA ASN A 116 -0.66 -5.12 -17.46
C ASN A 116 -1.64 -6.31 -17.43
N GLY A 117 -1.95 -6.85 -16.24
CA GLY A 117 -2.85 -7.99 -16.08
C GLY A 117 -2.20 -9.36 -16.28
N GLU A 118 -0.91 -9.41 -16.59
CA GLU A 118 -0.16 -10.66 -16.71
C GLU A 118 0.82 -10.83 -15.55
N LEU A 119 0.88 -12.03 -14.98
CA LEU A 119 1.86 -12.34 -13.94
C LEU A 119 3.22 -12.62 -14.60
N VAL A 120 4.21 -11.78 -14.30
CA VAL A 120 5.56 -11.85 -14.85
C VAL A 120 6.61 -11.81 -13.74
N THR A 121 7.84 -12.17 -14.06
CA THR A 121 8.96 -12.06 -13.13
C THR A 121 9.66 -10.71 -13.29
N VAL A 122 9.90 -10.05 -12.16
CA VAL A 122 10.64 -8.77 -12.12
C VAL A 122 11.61 -8.75 -10.93
N PRO A 123 12.77 -8.08 -11.06
CA PRO A 123 13.62 -7.79 -9.91
C PRO A 123 12.85 -7.00 -8.86
N GLY A 124 12.87 -7.46 -7.61
CA GLY A 124 12.17 -6.80 -6.50
C GLY A 124 10.66 -7.11 -6.46
N GLY A 125 10.22 -8.11 -7.23
CA GLY A 125 8.84 -8.59 -7.21
C GLY A 125 8.37 -8.91 -5.79
N GLY A 126 7.10 -8.58 -5.53
CA GLY A 126 6.44 -8.73 -4.22
C GLY A 126 6.58 -7.54 -3.26
N SER A 127 7.18 -6.42 -3.67
CA SER A 127 7.26 -5.18 -2.87
C SER A 127 5.88 -4.63 -2.44
N CYS A 128 4.82 -4.91 -3.20
CA CYS A 128 3.45 -4.53 -2.83
C CYS A 128 2.99 -5.13 -1.49
N HIS A 129 3.56 -6.26 -1.07
CA HIS A 129 3.24 -6.86 0.23
C HIS A 129 3.72 -5.97 1.38
N LEU A 130 4.92 -5.38 1.27
CA LEU A 130 5.41 -4.45 2.28
C LEU A 130 4.65 -3.12 2.25
N SER A 131 4.29 -2.59 1.07
CA SER A 131 3.50 -1.35 1.00
C SER A 131 2.08 -1.54 1.55
N ASN A 132 1.42 -2.68 1.30
CA ASN A 132 0.14 -3.02 1.91
C ASN A 132 0.25 -3.09 3.43
N LEU A 133 1.26 -3.78 3.97
CA LEU A 133 1.50 -3.86 5.41
C LEU A 133 1.69 -2.47 6.03
N LEU A 134 2.53 -1.63 5.42
CA LEU A 134 2.78 -0.27 5.89
C LEU A 134 1.54 0.60 5.80
N PHE A 135 0.78 0.49 4.71
CA PHE A 135 -0.46 1.22 4.53
C PHE A 135 -1.47 0.88 5.62
N TRP A 136 -1.64 -0.42 5.92
CA TRP A 136 -2.51 -0.87 7.01
C TRP A 136 -2.11 -0.28 8.37
N LEU A 137 -0.80 -0.26 8.66
CA LEU A 137 -0.29 0.40 9.85
C LEU A 137 -0.64 1.90 9.87
N PHE A 138 -0.43 2.61 8.76
CA PHE A 138 -0.68 4.06 8.69
C PHE A 138 -2.15 4.43 8.84
N LEU A 139 -3.07 3.60 8.36
CA LEU A 139 -4.51 3.78 8.60
C LEU A 139 -4.85 3.82 10.09
N HIS A 140 -4.09 3.10 10.91
CA HIS A 140 -4.24 3.04 12.37
C HIS A 140 -3.44 4.12 13.12
N THR A 141 -3.07 5.19 12.43
CA THR A 141 -2.38 6.36 13.01
C THR A 141 -3.10 7.65 12.62
N PRO A 142 -2.88 8.78 13.30
CA PRO A 142 -3.35 10.09 12.83
C PRO A 142 -2.56 10.65 11.64
N LEU A 143 -1.61 9.90 11.06
CA LEU A 143 -0.87 10.35 9.87
C LEU A 143 -1.83 10.60 8.71
N THR A 144 -1.48 11.56 7.86
CA THR A 144 -2.27 11.91 6.67
C THR A 144 -1.75 11.14 5.47
N ILE A 145 -2.61 10.39 4.79
CA ILE A 145 -2.27 9.74 3.52
C ILE A 145 -2.20 10.83 2.44
N VAL A 146 -1.02 10.97 1.83
CA VAL A 146 -0.74 11.97 0.78
C VAL A 146 -0.81 11.34 -0.61
N GLU A 147 -0.37 10.09 -0.72
CA GLU A 147 -0.40 9.33 -1.96
C GLU A 147 -0.64 7.85 -1.64
N ARG A 148 -1.68 7.28 -2.26
CA ARG A 148 -2.02 5.86 -2.26
C ARG A 148 -2.72 5.54 -3.58
N HIS A 149 -2.40 4.39 -4.14
CA HIS A 149 -3.01 3.87 -5.37
C HIS A 149 -3.53 2.45 -5.12
N PRO A 150 -4.81 2.14 -5.36
CA PRO A 150 -5.32 0.77 -5.32
C PRO A 150 -4.72 -0.11 -6.42
N HIS A 151 -4.77 -1.42 -6.23
CA HIS A 151 -4.73 -2.37 -7.34
C HIS A 151 -6.00 -2.18 -8.19
N GLN A 152 -5.85 -2.17 -9.52
CA GLN A 152 -6.96 -1.85 -10.41
C GLN A 152 -7.98 -2.98 -10.58
N LEU A 153 -7.56 -4.22 -10.30
CA LEU A 153 -8.35 -5.42 -10.49
C LEU A 153 -8.22 -6.31 -9.25
N LYS A 154 -9.37 -6.76 -8.76
CA LYS A 154 -9.50 -7.71 -7.66
C LYS A 154 -10.06 -9.02 -8.22
N ASP A 155 -9.18 -9.99 -8.46
CA ASP A 155 -9.54 -11.27 -9.07
C ASP A 155 -10.23 -12.24 -8.09
N PHE A 156 -10.03 -12.03 -6.79
CA PHE A 156 -10.59 -12.88 -5.74
C PHE A 156 -11.23 -12.02 -4.65
N PRO A 157 -12.35 -12.45 -4.06
CA PRO A 157 -12.90 -11.78 -2.89
C PRO A 157 -11.90 -11.82 -1.73
N SER A 158 -12.04 -10.89 -0.79
CA SER A 158 -11.28 -10.90 0.46
C SER A 158 -11.56 -12.24 1.16
N PRO A 159 -10.53 -13.00 1.57
CA PRO A 159 -10.72 -14.32 2.17
C PRO A 159 -11.32 -14.24 3.58
N ASP A 160 -11.20 -13.08 4.22
CA ASP A 160 -11.78 -12.77 5.52
C ASP A 160 -12.85 -11.68 5.32
N GLU A 161 -14.09 -11.96 5.77
CA GLU A 161 -15.20 -11.01 5.68
C GLU A 161 -15.00 -9.81 6.63
N ASP A 162 -14.18 -9.98 7.67
CA ASP A 162 -13.87 -8.94 8.64
C ASP A 162 -12.73 -8.01 8.17
N GLU A 163 -12.01 -8.36 7.09
CA GLU A 163 -10.98 -7.51 6.50
C GLU A 163 -11.62 -6.43 5.60
N PRO A 164 -11.45 -5.14 5.91
CA PRO A 164 -12.09 -4.09 5.12
C PRO A 164 -11.56 -4.06 3.69
N ASP A 165 -12.48 -3.95 2.74
CA ASP A 165 -12.22 -3.75 1.32
C ASP A 165 -11.61 -2.36 1.05
N GLY A 166 -10.91 -2.25 -0.08
CA GLY A 166 -10.25 -1.01 -0.49
C GLY A 166 -9.01 -0.68 0.33
N VAL A 167 -8.42 -1.65 1.03
CA VAL A 167 -7.28 -1.44 1.93
C VAL A 167 -5.99 -2.06 1.42
N ASP A 168 -5.45 -1.44 0.37
CA ASP A 168 -4.23 -1.85 -0.30
C ASP A 168 -3.42 -0.64 -0.80
N ALA A 169 -2.16 -0.85 -1.17
CA ALA A 169 -1.32 0.21 -1.71
C ALA A 169 -0.35 -0.38 -2.75
N THR A 170 -0.65 -0.15 -4.02
CA THR A 170 0.25 -0.48 -5.13
C THR A 170 1.38 0.54 -5.21
N VAL A 171 2.59 0.04 -5.46
CA VAL A 171 3.79 0.86 -5.63
C VAL A 171 4.56 0.47 -6.89
N SER A 172 5.08 1.46 -7.61
CA SER A 172 5.89 1.25 -8.82
C SER A 172 6.87 2.40 -9.00
N GLU A 173 8.17 2.12 -8.86
CA GLU A 173 9.20 3.17 -8.80
C GLU A 173 9.22 4.02 -10.07
N GLY A 174 9.02 5.33 -9.95
CA GLY A 174 8.91 6.24 -11.08
C GLY A 174 7.47 6.51 -11.54
N TRP A 175 6.46 5.86 -10.93
CA TRP A 175 5.05 6.03 -11.27
C TRP A 175 4.12 6.17 -10.06
N LEU A 176 4.19 5.24 -9.10
CA LEU A 176 3.26 5.13 -7.97
C LEU A 176 4.04 4.98 -6.68
N ASP A 177 3.72 5.78 -5.68
CA ASP A 177 4.32 5.72 -4.36
C ASP A 177 3.26 5.58 -3.26
N LEU A 178 3.71 5.15 -2.09
CA LEU A 178 2.94 5.27 -0.85
C LEU A 178 3.57 6.39 -0.03
N LYS A 179 2.83 7.48 0.16
CA LYS A 179 3.28 8.64 0.94
C LYS A 179 2.33 8.95 2.09
N VAL A 180 2.89 9.14 3.28
CA VAL A 180 2.14 9.64 4.44
C VAL A 180 2.88 10.79 5.10
N LYS A 181 2.16 11.83 5.49
CA LYS A 181 2.72 13.02 6.13
C LYS A 181 2.31 13.08 7.59
N ASN A 182 3.27 13.39 8.44
CA ASN A 182 3.03 13.66 9.84
C ASN A 182 2.66 15.13 10.05
N ASN A 183 1.35 15.41 10.03
CA ASN A 183 0.80 16.72 10.36
C ASN A 183 0.47 16.87 11.86
N THR A 184 1.01 15.98 12.70
CA THR A 184 0.77 15.98 14.15
C THR A 184 2.03 16.43 14.91
N ASN A 185 1.89 16.59 16.23
CA ASN A 185 3.01 16.90 17.12
C ASN A 185 3.67 15.64 17.72
N LEU A 186 3.24 14.43 17.31
CA LEU A 186 3.79 13.16 17.76
C LEU A 186 4.94 12.73 16.86
N THR A 187 5.88 11.98 17.41
CA THR A 187 6.90 11.26 16.64
C THR A 187 6.47 9.82 16.45
N PHE A 188 6.53 9.30 15.22
CA PHE A 188 6.22 7.90 14.92
C PHE A 188 7.49 7.13 14.60
N GLN A 189 7.51 5.84 14.91
CA GLN A 189 8.57 4.93 14.52
C GLN A 189 8.01 3.61 14.01
N ILE A 190 8.50 3.16 12.87
CA ILE A 190 8.05 1.91 12.24
C ILE A 190 8.94 0.77 12.71
N LYS A 191 8.34 -0.34 13.16
CA LYS A 191 9.02 -1.61 13.40
C LYS A 191 8.56 -2.62 12.38
N ILE A 192 9.50 -3.30 11.74
CA ILE A 192 9.25 -4.48 10.91
C ILE A 192 10.05 -5.63 11.47
N ALA A 193 9.40 -6.76 11.72
CA ALA A 193 10.03 -7.98 12.20
C ALA A 193 9.58 -9.19 11.38
N PHE A 194 10.43 -10.20 11.28
CA PHE A 194 10.16 -11.44 10.57
C PHE A 194 10.24 -12.58 11.57
N ASN A 195 9.14 -13.30 11.75
CA ASN A 195 9.08 -14.53 12.52
C ASN A 195 8.22 -15.50 11.73
N GLU A 196 8.90 -16.39 10.99
CA GLU A 196 8.25 -17.26 10.02
C GLU A 196 7.15 -18.10 10.70
N PRO A 197 5.96 -18.23 10.08
CA PRO A 197 5.65 -17.90 8.68
C PRO A 197 5.15 -16.45 8.44
N TYR A 198 5.34 -15.53 9.37
CA TYR A 198 4.76 -14.18 9.32
C TYR A 198 5.78 -13.04 9.24
N ILE A 199 5.35 -11.95 8.61
CA ILE A 199 5.94 -10.61 8.76
C ILE A 199 5.06 -9.81 9.70
N TYR A 200 5.69 -9.12 10.65
CA TYR A 200 5.05 -8.27 11.64
C TYR A 200 5.37 -6.81 11.34
N GLY A 201 4.36 -5.97 11.46
CA GLY A 201 4.51 -4.53 11.40
C GLY A 201 3.94 -3.91 12.66
N SER A 202 4.64 -2.93 13.23
CA SER A 202 4.13 -2.16 14.37
C SER A 202 4.50 -0.68 14.22
N ILE A 203 3.66 0.19 14.73
CA ILE A 203 3.95 1.63 14.84
C ILE A 203 4.03 2.01 16.30
N PHE A 204 5.13 2.68 16.66
CA PHE A 204 5.36 3.24 17.99
C PHE A 204 5.28 4.76 17.97
N ILE A 205 4.92 5.34 19.11
CA ILE A 205 4.80 6.78 19.34
C ILE A 205 5.56 7.21 20.60
N ASP A 206 6.00 8.46 20.60
CA ASP A 206 6.76 9.06 21.70
C ASP A 206 5.90 9.44 22.92
N GLN A 207 4.61 9.69 22.69
CA GLN A 207 3.65 10.05 23.74
C GLN A 207 2.40 9.19 23.64
N ALA A 208 1.91 8.70 24.78
CA ALA A 208 0.68 7.91 24.81
C ALA A 208 -0.53 8.72 24.36
N ILE A 209 -1.39 8.11 23.56
CA ILE A 209 -2.68 8.68 23.17
C ILE A 209 -3.83 7.89 23.80
N GLY A 210 -4.88 8.59 24.21
CA GLY A 210 -6.03 8.02 24.91
C GLY A 210 -7.04 7.31 24.01
N HIS A 211 -6.72 7.05 22.75
CA HIS A 211 -7.64 6.45 21.78
C HIS A 211 -6.91 5.51 20.82
N ARG A 212 -7.65 4.55 20.26
CA ARG A 212 -7.22 3.69 19.16
C ARG A 212 -7.99 4.01 17.89
N TYR A 213 -7.49 3.53 16.77
CA TYR A 213 -8.16 3.64 15.47
C TYR A 213 -8.65 2.27 15.02
N GLU A 214 -9.80 2.26 14.36
CA GLU A 214 -10.39 1.08 13.75
C GLU A 214 -10.87 1.44 12.35
N ILE A 215 -10.64 0.55 11.39
CA ILE A 215 -10.96 0.78 9.98
C ILE A 215 -12.18 -0.04 9.62
N ILE A 216 -13.16 0.63 9.03
CA ILE A 216 -14.41 0.01 8.63
C ILE A 216 -14.80 0.46 7.23
N ASN A 217 -15.62 -0.34 6.56
CA ASN A 217 -16.24 0.06 5.31
C ASN A 217 -17.63 0.68 5.53
N ARG A 218 -17.96 1.66 4.70
CA ARG A 218 -19.30 2.24 4.53
C ARG A 218 -19.66 2.24 3.05
N ASP A 219 -20.96 2.34 2.77
CA ASP A 219 -21.49 2.57 1.42
C ASP A 219 -21.05 1.56 0.36
N LYS A 220 -20.78 0.31 0.78
CA LYS A 220 -20.36 -0.75 -0.13
C LYS A 220 -21.44 -1.00 -1.18
N SER A 221 -21.08 -0.84 -2.44
CA SER A 221 -21.99 -0.95 -3.57
C SER A 221 -21.28 -1.48 -4.81
N TYR A 222 -22.08 -2.01 -5.75
CA TYR A 222 -21.57 -2.52 -7.01
C TYR A 222 -22.26 -1.84 -8.18
N PHE A 223 -21.48 -1.56 -9.21
CA PHE A 223 -21.99 -0.98 -10.44
C PHE A 223 -21.29 -1.55 -11.67
N ARG A 224 -21.98 -1.49 -12.81
CA ARG A 224 -21.43 -1.85 -14.11
C ARG A 224 -21.11 -0.61 -14.92
N LYS A 225 -20.00 -0.68 -15.64
CA LYS A 225 -19.54 0.32 -16.59
C LYS A 225 -18.76 -0.37 -17.70
N GLU A 226 -19.11 -0.11 -18.96
CA GLU A 226 -18.44 -0.67 -20.15
C GLU A 226 -18.33 -2.22 -20.12
N GLY A 227 -19.37 -2.90 -19.62
CA GLY A 227 -19.40 -4.37 -19.52
C GLY A 227 -18.53 -4.97 -18.41
N LYS A 228 -17.91 -4.15 -17.56
CA LYS A 228 -17.14 -4.56 -16.39
C LYS A 228 -17.89 -4.24 -15.10
N THR A 229 -17.66 -5.03 -14.07
CA THR A 229 -18.24 -4.82 -12.73
C THR A 229 -17.22 -4.18 -11.81
N PHE A 230 -17.65 -3.19 -11.06
CA PHE A 230 -16.84 -2.44 -10.11
C PHE A 230 -17.44 -2.52 -8.72
N GLU A 231 -16.58 -2.65 -7.72
CA GLU A 231 -16.87 -2.46 -6.31
C GLU A 231 -16.52 -1.01 -5.93
N ARG A 232 -17.43 -0.33 -5.24
CA ARG A 232 -17.21 0.98 -4.63
C ARG A 232 -17.39 0.86 -3.13
N VAL A 233 -16.43 1.36 -2.37
CA VAL A 233 -16.47 1.30 -0.91
C VAL A 233 -15.82 2.52 -0.26
N SER A 234 -16.48 3.10 0.74
CA SER A 234 -15.91 4.16 1.56
C SER A 234 -15.09 3.53 2.68
N VAL A 235 -13.79 3.85 2.76
CA VAL A 235 -12.92 3.42 3.85
C VAL A 235 -12.96 4.50 4.93
N CYS A 236 -13.50 4.15 6.09
CA CYS A 236 -13.68 5.03 7.22
C CYS A 236 -12.74 4.66 8.36
N ARG A 237 -12.32 5.67 9.12
CA ARG A 237 -11.54 5.51 10.35
C ARG A 237 -12.35 5.99 11.54
N GLN A 238 -12.65 5.07 12.44
CA GLN A 238 -13.20 5.37 13.75
C GLN A 238 -12.08 5.66 14.73
N ARG A 239 -12.27 6.68 15.56
CA ARG A 239 -11.44 6.96 16.74
C ARG A 239 -12.21 6.49 17.96
N ILE A 240 -11.65 5.52 18.66
CA ILE A 240 -12.29 4.85 19.80
C ILE A 240 -11.52 5.22 21.07
N ASP A 241 -12.19 5.80 22.05
CA ASP A 241 -11.57 6.10 23.34
C ASP A 241 -11.14 4.81 24.05
N SER A 242 -9.89 4.78 24.51
CA SER A 242 -9.26 3.57 25.03
C SER A 242 -9.87 3.11 26.36
N LYS A 243 -10.46 4.03 27.14
CA LYS A 243 -11.04 3.75 28.46
C LYS A 243 -12.51 3.34 28.38
N SER A 244 -13.33 4.17 27.75
CA SER A 244 -14.78 3.97 27.62
C SER A 244 -15.16 2.98 26.51
N LYS A 245 -14.26 2.70 25.57
CA LYS A 245 -14.49 1.90 24.35
C LYS A 245 -15.55 2.49 23.42
N GLN A 246 -15.93 3.75 23.60
CA GLN A 246 -16.90 4.42 22.75
C GLN A 246 -16.23 5.05 21.53
N VAL A 247 -16.96 5.03 20.41
CA VAL A 247 -16.57 5.75 19.19
C VAL A 247 -16.74 7.24 19.45
N VAL A 248 -15.63 7.98 19.41
CA VAL A 248 -15.58 9.43 19.62
C VAL A 248 -15.85 10.18 18.31
N SER A 249 -15.40 9.63 17.20
CA SER A 249 -15.59 10.20 15.87
C SER A 249 -15.36 9.16 14.79
N GLU A 250 -16.02 9.31 13.65
CA GLU A 250 -15.82 8.54 12.43
C GLU A 250 -15.54 9.52 11.29
N ASN A 251 -14.52 9.25 10.47
CA ASN A 251 -14.22 10.06 9.30
C ASN A 251 -13.97 9.16 8.10
N ILE A 252 -14.51 9.54 6.93
CA ILE A 252 -14.16 8.92 5.66
C ILE A 252 -12.72 9.33 5.34
N LEU A 253 -11.84 8.35 5.10
CA LEU A 253 -10.47 8.60 4.67
C LEU A 253 -10.40 8.77 3.14
N TYR A 254 -11.06 7.88 2.42
CA TYR A 254 -11.17 7.88 0.95
C TYR A 254 -12.28 6.92 0.51
N THR A 255 -12.70 7.03 -0.74
CA THR A 255 -13.58 6.06 -1.40
C THR A 255 -12.75 5.31 -2.43
N ASP A 256 -12.72 3.99 -2.32
CA ASP A 256 -12.05 3.11 -3.25
C ASP A 256 -13.03 2.61 -4.32
N VAL A 257 -12.54 2.50 -5.55
CA VAL A 257 -13.27 1.94 -6.68
C VAL A 257 -12.36 0.97 -7.41
N CYS A 258 -12.74 -0.29 -7.45
CA CYS A 258 -11.93 -1.37 -8.00
C CYS A 258 -12.75 -2.23 -8.97
N GLU A 259 -12.14 -2.64 -10.08
CA GLU A 259 -12.73 -3.65 -10.97
C GLU A 259 -12.68 -5.00 -10.26
N ILE A 260 -13.78 -5.76 -10.28
CA ILE A 260 -13.82 -7.11 -9.72
C ILE A 260 -13.90 -8.16 -10.82
N GLY A 261 -13.01 -9.15 -10.74
CA GLY A 261 -12.92 -10.27 -11.68
C GLY A 261 -13.70 -11.52 -11.26
N TYR A 262 -14.20 -11.57 -10.03
CA TYR A 262 -14.95 -12.69 -9.48
C TYR A 262 -16.47 -12.51 -9.63
N LEU A 263 -17.19 -13.64 -9.57
CA LEU A 263 -18.64 -13.63 -9.56
C LEU A 263 -19.17 -13.16 -8.20
N LEU A 264 -20.10 -12.21 -8.24
CA LEU A 264 -20.82 -11.77 -7.05
C LEU A 264 -21.87 -12.81 -6.63
N PRO A 265 -22.19 -12.93 -5.33
CA PRO A 265 -23.28 -13.78 -4.86
C PRO A 265 -24.60 -13.47 -5.57
N GLU A 266 -25.43 -14.50 -5.76
CA GLU A 266 -26.77 -14.32 -6.35
C GLU A 266 -27.60 -13.32 -5.56
N GLY A 267 -28.32 -12.44 -6.28
CA GLY A 267 -29.15 -11.39 -5.67
C GLY A 267 -28.39 -10.12 -5.26
N THR A 268 -27.07 -10.04 -5.46
CA THR A 268 -26.31 -8.80 -5.22
C THR A 268 -26.83 -7.66 -6.10
N ALA A 269 -27.21 -6.54 -5.50
CA ALA A 269 -27.67 -5.37 -6.22
C ALA A 269 -26.51 -4.74 -7.00
N ILE A 270 -26.67 -4.65 -8.33
CA ILE A 270 -25.71 -4.04 -9.24
C ILE A 270 -26.43 -2.94 -10.02
N THR A 271 -25.91 -1.72 -9.92
CA THR A 271 -26.45 -0.56 -10.65
C THR A 271 -25.75 -0.40 -12.00
N GLU A 272 -26.42 0.15 -13.01
CA GLU A 272 -25.77 0.55 -14.27
C GLU A 272 -25.39 2.02 -14.17
N GLU A 273 -24.10 2.33 -14.22
CA GLU A 273 -23.64 3.72 -14.23
C GLU A 273 -23.86 4.27 -15.64
N LYS A 274 -24.99 4.98 -15.84
CA LYS A 274 -25.24 5.70 -17.09
C LYS A 274 -24.15 6.76 -17.24
N GLU A 275 -23.53 6.82 -18.43
CA GLU A 275 -22.62 7.90 -18.80
C GLU A 275 -23.30 9.24 -18.47
N LEU A 276 -22.79 9.93 -17.44
CA LEU A 276 -22.95 11.37 -17.35
C LEU A 276 -22.21 11.91 -18.57
N PHE A 277 -22.94 12.10 -19.66
CA PHE A 277 -22.51 12.99 -20.73
C PHE A 277 -22.28 14.35 -20.07
N GLU A 278 -21.00 14.67 -19.83
CA GLU A 278 -20.57 16.02 -19.52
C GLU A 278 -21.03 16.93 -20.67
N LEU A 279 -21.91 17.88 -20.35
CA LEU A 279 -22.26 19.03 -21.20
C LEU A 279 -21.11 20.03 -21.22
#